data_AF-A0A8K0M0D4-F1
#
_entry.id   AF-A0A8K0M0D4-F1
#
_cell.length_a   1.000
_cell.length_b   1.000
_cell.length_c   1.000
_cell.angle_alpha   90.00
_cell.angle_beta   90.00
_cell.angle_gamma   90.00
#
_symmetry.space_group_name_H-M   'P 1'
#
loop_
_entity.id
_entity.type
_entity.pdbx_description
1 polymer ?
#
loop_
_entity_poly.entity_id
_entity_poly.type
_entity_poly.pdbx_seq_one_letter_code
_entity_poly.pdbx_strand_id
1 'polypeptide(L)'
;MGNFVVTSNGGETNTLSQSQVNEERRCLVKKCREELAAHIKERTGITIEPLKVRLVTKQSDVYTWVYTAEVAHLFSKNLSDHGMMAYKELCREVGQSFHAVTFAKTAINAEHLSLGLYRVSTYPPASNVPAETRAMTHEELVAHTTCQLYLTEESLKVETASRECLQKELESLSVEYEHLAQQFRQQTEKASQSESMLYKCLEVINQMASLAEEVQQDYRSTADSSVFPK
;
A
#
# COMPACT_ATOMS: atom_id res chain seq x y z
N MET A 1 -40.80 -42.38 -20.62
CA MET A 1 -40.41 -41.57 -21.81
C MET A 1 -41.16 -40.25 -21.71
N GLY A 2 -40.59 -39.06 -21.55
CA GLY A 2 -39.22 -38.57 -21.39
C GLY A 2 -39.28 -37.04 -21.12
N ASN A 3 -38.27 -36.54 -20.40
CA ASN A 3 -37.66 -35.17 -20.38
C ASN A 3 -38.56 -33.96 -20.00
N PHE A 4 -38.36 -33.22 -18.89
CA PHE A 4 -37.27 -32.35 -18.40
C PHE A 4 -37.17 -30.95 -19.10
N VAL A 5 -36.86 -29.93 -18.27
CA VAL A 5 -36.48 -28.51 -18.54
C VAL A 5 -37.65 -27.51 -18.57
N VAL A 6 -37.94 -26.78 -17.49
CA VAL A 6 -37.31 -25.52 -16.99
C VAL A 6 -37.36 -24.37 -18.01
N THR A 7 -38.16 -23.33 -17.72
CA THR A 7 -37.79 -21.96 -18.09
C THR A 7 -37.88 -21.08 -16.85
N SER A 8 -36.72 -20.51 -16.52
CA SER A 8 -36.43 -19.66 -15.38
C SER A 8 -36.95 -18.24 -15.56
N ASN A 9 -37.20 -17.62 -14.40
CA ASN A 9 -37.14 -16.19 -14.13
C ASN A 9 -35.99 -15.46 -14.84
N GLY A 10 -36.22 -14.20 -15.18
CA GLY A 10 -35.14 -13.22 -15.33
C GLY A 10 -35.62 -11.91 -15.95
N GLY A 11 -35.62 -10.83 -15.16
CA GLY A 11 -35.76 -9.50 -15.76
C GLY A 11 -36.12 -8.31 -14.89
N GLU A 12 -36.07 -8.36 -13.56
CA GLU A 12 -36.12 -7.14 -12.75
C GLU A 12 -34.75 -6.45 -12.75
N THR A 13 -34.46 -5.64 -13.78
CA THR A 13 -33.31 -4.73 -13.77
C THR A 13 -33.71 -3.40 -13.15
N ASN A 14 -33.40 -3.32 -11.86
CA ASN A 14 -33.37 -2.17 -10.97
C ASN A 14 -32.66 -0.95 -11.61
N THR A 15 -33.43 0.04 -12.06
CA THR A 15 -32.93 1.34 -12.51
C THR A 15 -32.59 2.23 -11.31
N LEU A 16 -31.41 2.04 -10.70
CA LEU A 16 -30.81 3.08 -9.86
C LEU A 16 -30.59 4.32 -10.74
N SER A 17 -31.09 5.47 -10.29
CA SER A 17 -31.22 6.65 -11.14
C SER A 17 -29.85 7.22 -11.53
N GLN A 18 -29.68 7.54 -12.80
CA GLN A 18 -28.47 8.17 -13.35
C GLN A 18 -28.07 9.46 -12.60
N SER A 19 -29.00 10.11 -11.90
CA SER A 19 -28.75 11.28 -11.07
C SER A 19 -27.90 10.98 -9.82
N GLN A 20 -28.09 9.80 -9.20
CA GLN A 20 -27.31 9.38 -8.02
C GLN A 20 -25.86 9.10 -8.39
N VAL A 21 -25.63 8.38 -9.49
CA VAL A 21 -24.28 8.09 -10.02
C VAL A 21 -23.52 9.38 -10.39
N ASN A 22 -24.22 10.37 -10.94
CA ASN A 22 -23.62 11.66 -11.28
C ASN A 22 -23.27 12.51 -10.04
N GLU A 23 -24.04 12.41 -8.95
CA GLU A 23 -23.73 13.07 -7.67
C GLU A 23 -22.54 12.39 -6.98
N GLU A 24 -22.54 11.06 -6.91
CA GLU A 24 -21.41 10.28 -6.37
C GLU A 24 -20.12 10.57 -7.11
N ARG A 25 -20.19 10.67 -8.45
CA ARG A 25 -19.05 11.07 -9.28
C ARG A 25 -18.55 12.47 -8.89
N ARG A 26 -19.43 13.46 -8.76
CA ARG A 26 -19.03 14.83 -8.39
C ARG A 26 -18.38 14.89 -7.01
N CYS A 27 -18.95 14.18 -6.04
CA CYS A 27 -18.41 14.07 -4.68
C CYS A 27 -17.00 13.45 -4.69
N LEU A 28 -16.80 12.35 -5.43
CA LEU A 28 -15.53 11.66 -5.52
C LEU A 28 -14.45 12.51 -6.20
N VAL A 29 -14.79 13.25 -7.26
CA VAL A 29 -13.86 14.17 -7.92
C VAL A 29 -13.45 15.31 -6.99
N LYS A 30 -14.40 15.87 -6.25
CA LYS A 30 -14.13 16.93 -5.27
C LYS A 30 -13.16 16.43 -4.20
N LYS A 31 -13.45 15.27 -3.59
CA LYS A 31 -12.59 14.66 -2.57
C LYS A 31 -11.18 14.39 -3.09
N CYS A 32 -11.07 13.82 -4.31
CA CYS A 32 -9.78 13.56 -4.94
C CYS A 32 -8.96 14.85 -5.12
N ARG A 33 -9.60 15.93 -5.59
CA ARG A 33 -8.94 17.23 -5.73
C ARG A 33 -8.48 17.82 -4.40
N GLU A 34 -9.26 17.64 -3.35
CA GLU A 34 -8.91 18.09 -2.00
C GLU A 34 -7.71 17.33 -1.46
N GLU A 35 -7.67 16.01 -1.62
CA GLU A 35 -6.53 15.17 -1.21
C GLU A 35 -5.25 15.53 -1.97
N LEU A 36 -5.34 15.72 -3.29
CA LEU A 36 -4.19 16.16 -4.10
C LEU A 36 -3.70 17.56 -3.69
N ALA A 37 -4.61 18.50 -3.42
CA ALA A 37 -4.25 19.84 -2.96
C ALA A 37 -3.58 19.81 -1.58
N ALA A 38 -4.11 19.00 -0.66
CA ALA A 38 -3.53 18.79 0.66
C ALA A 38 -2.12 18.22 0.55
N HIS A 39 -1.91 17.21 -0.31
CA HIS A 39 -0.60 16.62 -0.54
C HIS A 39 0.40 17.60 -1.15
N ILE A 40 -0.03 18.45 -2.10
CA ILE A 40 0.83 19.53 -2.64
C ILE A 40 1.26 20.45 -1.52
N LYS A 41 0.33 20.89 -0.66
CA LYS A 41 0.64 21.78 0.47
C LYS A 41 1.60 21.14 1.45
N GLU A 42 1.37 19.88 1.82
CA GLU A 42 2.22 19.12 2.74
C GLU A 42 3.65 18.97 2.21
N ARG A 43 3.81 18.61 0.94
CA ARG A 43 5.12 18.32 0.35
C ARG A 43 5.90 19.55 -0.10
N THR A 44 5.20 20.57 -0.57
CA THR A 44 5.82 21.75 -1.21
C THR A 44 5.68 23.02 -0.39
N GLY A 45 4.80 23.05 0.63
CA GLY A 45 4.41 24.25 1.36
C GLY A 45 3.44 25.16 0.60
N ILE A 46 3.09 24.84 -0.65
CA ILE A 46 2.28 25.69 -1.51
C ILE A 46 0.80 25.37 -1.33
N THR A 47 0.02 26.39 -0.97
CA THR A 47 -1.44 26.24 -0.89
C THR A 47 -2.07 26.49 -2.25
N ILE A 48 -2.71 25.47 -2.82
CA ILE A 48 -3.42 25.55 -4.09
C ILE A 48 -4.88 25.20 -3.88
N GLU A 49 -5.76 25.93 -4.56
CA GLU A 49 -7.18 25.63 -4.57
C GLU A 49 -7.46 24.28 -5.26
N PRO A 50 -8.29 23.38 -4.70
CA PRO A 50 -8.58 22.06 -5.29
C PRO A 50 -9.03 22.10 -6.76
N LEU A 51 -9.73 23.16 -7.17
CA LEU A 51 -10.16 23.38 -8.56
C LEU A 51 -9.00 23.69 -9.51
N LYS A 52 -7.91 24.27 -9.00
CA LYS A 52 -6.71 24.65 -9.77
C LYS A 52 -5.67 23.54 -9.83
N VAL A 53 -5.88 22.42 -9.13
CA VAL A 53 -5.02 21.24 -9.23
C VAL A 53 -5.11 20.66 -10.64
N ARG A 54 -3.94 20.55 -11.28
CA ARG A 54 -3.68 19.89 -12.55
C ARG A 54 -2.77 18.67 -12.34
N LEU A 55 -3.01 17.62 -13.12
CA LEU A 55 -2.09 16.47 -13.22
C LEU A 55 -1.02 16.72 -14.28
N VAL A 56 -1.42 17.34 -15.39
CA VAL A 56 -0.49 17.76 -16.44
C VAL A 56 -0.08 19.20 -16.16
N THR A 57 1.03 19.36 -15.46
CA THR A 57 1.59 20.65 -15.07
C THR A 57 2.50 21.23 -16.17
N LYS A 58 2.57 22.55 -16.24
CA LYS A 58 3.49 23.29 -17.13
C LYS A 58 4.65 23.87 -16.32
N GLN A 59 5.76 24.22 -16.97
CA GLN A 59 6.89 24.87 -16.30
C GLN A 59 6.54 26.21 -15.64
N SER A 60 5.46 26.85 -16.08
CA SER A 60 4.90 28.06 -15.44
C SER A 60 4.14 27.79 -14.14
N ASP A 61 3.86 26.53 -13.83
CA ASP A 61 3.12 26.16 -12.64
C ASP A 61 4.05 26.17 -11.43
N VAL A 62 3.46 26.32 -10.24
CA VAL A 62 4.23 26.42 -8.99
C VAL A 62 4.68 25.04 -8.47
N TYR A 63 4.16 23.96 -9.05
CA TYR A 63 4.46 22.58 -8.68
C TYR A 63 4.40 21.66 -9.90
N THR A 64 5.05 20.50 -9.79
CA THR A 64 4.97 19.39 -10.74
C THR A 64 4.88 18.06 -9.99
N TRP A 65 4.64 16.97 -10.71
CA TRP A 65 4.52 15.63 -10.15
C TRP A 65 5.74 14.78 -10.50
N VAL A 66 6.25 14.03 -9.53
CA VAL A 66 7.18 12.92 -9.72
C VAL A 66 6.39 11.64 -9.52
N TYR A 67 6.52 10.69 -10.45
CA TYR A 67 5.73 9.46 -10.43
C TYR A 67 6.48 8.27 -11.03
N THR A 68 6.11 7.06 -10.63
CA THR A 68 6.66 5.81 -11.16
C THR A 68 6.05 5.45 -12.52
N ALA A 69 6.70 4.53 -13.24
CA ALA A 69 6.22 4.09 -14.57
C ALA A 69 4.81 3.47 -14.53
N GLU A 70 4.44 2.82 -13.42
CA GLU A 70 3.17 2.12 -13.22
C GLU A 70 1.97 3.06 -13.28
N VAL A 71 2.11 4.25 -12.70
CA VAL A 71 1.06 5.27 -12.63
C VAL A 71 1.19 6.34 -13.71
N ALA A 72 2.17 6.25 -14.61
CA ALA A 72 2.42 7.24 -15.65
C ALA A 72 1.20 7.50 -16.55
N HIS A 73 0.36 6.48 -16.75
CA HIS A 73 -0.87 6.58 -17.53
C HIS A 73 -1.88 7.58 -16.93
N LEU A 74 -1.87 7.80 -15.61
CA LEU A 74 -2.71 8.78 -14.92
C LEU A 74 -2.30 10.23 -15.23
N PHE A 75 -1.04 10.47 -15.58
CA PHE A 75 -0.49 11.78 -15.90
C PHE A 75 -0.55 12.13 -17.39
N SER A 76 -1.17 11.28 -18.20
CA SER A 76 -1.37 11.54 -19.64
C SER A 76 -2.49 12.54 -19.93
N LYS A 77 -3.42 12.73 -18.98
CA LYS A 77 -4.61 13.58 -19.10
C LYS A 77 -4.86 14.37 -17.83
N ASN A 78 -5.62 15.46 -17.93
CA ASN A 78 -6.02 16.24 -16.77
C ASN A 78 -7.18 15.60 -16.02
N LEU A 79 -7.37 16.01 -14.75
CA LEU A 79 -8.43 15.50 -13.89
C LEU A 79 -9.82 15.61 -14.51
N SER A 80 -10.12 16.59 -15.36
CA SER A 80 -11.43 16.71 -16.03
C SER A 80 -11.74 15.56 -16.99
N ASP A 81 -10.71 14.91 -17.52
CA ASP A 81 -10.81 14.00 -18.66
C ASP A 81 -10.68 12.53 -18.23
N HIS A 82 -10.60 12.29 -16.92
CA HIS A 82 -10.40 10.98 -16.32
C HIS A 82 -11.71 10.27 -15.95
N GLY A 83 -11.66 8.93 -15.99
CA GLY A 83 -12.75 8.06 -15.57
C GLY A 83 -12.83 7.89 -14.05
N MET A 84 -13.93 7.32 -13.55
CA MET A 84 -14.13 7.12 -12.10
C MET A 84 -13.04 6.26 -11.46
N MET A 85 -12.54 5.27 -12.19
CA MET A 85 -11.46 4.38 -11.74
C MET A 85 -10.14 5.13 -11.53
N ALA A 86 -9.80 6.06 -12.44
CA ALA A 86 -8.58 6.84 -12.35
C ALA A 86 -8.56 7.75 -11.12
N TYR A 87 -9.70 8.33 -10.71
CA TYR A 87 -9.73 9.12 -9.46
C TYR A 87 -9.52 8.27 -8.21
N LYS A 88 -10.10 7.07 -8.15
CA LYS A 88 -9.89 6.15 -7.03
C LYS A 88 -8.42 5.73 -6.94
N GLU A 89 -7.80 5.51 -8.09
CA GLU A 89 -6.39 5.18 -8.20
C GLU A 89 -5.51 6.36 -7.78
N LEU A 90 -5.80 7.58 -8.24
CA LEU A 90 -5.09 8.81 -7.83
C LEU A 90 -5.15 9.03 -6.31
N CYS A 91 -6.33 8.87 -5.69
CA CYS A 91 -6.48 8.97 -4.23
C CYS A 91 -5.69 7.91 -3.47
N ARG A 92 -5.55 6.71 -4.04
CA ARG A 92 -4.85 5.61 -3.38
C ARG A 92 -3.33 5.76 -3.51
N GLU A 93 -2.86 6.15 -4.68
CA GLU A 93 -1.44 6.16 -5.04
C GLU A 93 -0.72 7.47 -4.69
N VAL A 94 -1.45 8.53 -4.33
CA VAL A 94 -0.85 9.80 -3.91
C VAL A 94 0.01 9.61 -2.66
N GLY A 95 1.25 10.12 -2.71
CA GLY A 95 2.27 9.96 -1.68
C GLY A 95 3.01 8.63 -1.69
N GLN A 96 2.54 7.62 -2.43
CA GLN A 96 3.18 6.31 -2.57
C GLN A 96 3.91 6.21 -3.92
N SER A 97 3.14 6.18 -5.00
CA SER A 97 3.64 5.98 -6.36
C SER A 97 3.85 7.30 -7.10
N PHE A 98 3.30 8.40 -6.58
CA PHE A 98 3.57 9.75 -7.06
C PHE A 98 3.49 10.80 -5.96
N HIS A 99 4.19 11.91 -6.12
CA HIS A 99 4.16 13.02 -5.16
C HIS A 99 4.46 14.37 -5.83
N ALA A 100 4.03 15.46 -5.16
CA ALA A 100 4.25 16.82 -5.65
C ALA A 100 5.64 17.36 -5.27
N VAL A 101 6.26 18.09 -6.21
CA VAL A 101 7.54 18.81 -6.02
C VAL A 101 7.46 20.21 -6.63
N THR A 102 8.29 21.15 -6.17
CA THR A 102 8.36 22.49 -6.77
C THR A 102 9.28 22.52 -7.99
N PHE A 103 8.95 23.35 -8.98
CA PHE A 103 9.83 23.54 -10.15
C PHE A 103 11.20 24.15 -9.77
N ALA A 104 11.26 24.95 -8.71
CA ALA A 104 12.52 25.51 -8.20
C ALA A 104 13.44 24.44 -7.59
N LYS A 105 12.89 23.36 -7.00
CA LYS A 105 13.67 22.31 -6.33
C LYS A 105 14.12 21.19 -7.26
N THR A 106 13.51 21.06 -8.44
CA THR A 106 13.91 20.07 -9.47
C THR A 106 15.19 20.47 -10.21
N ALA A 107 15.61 21.74 -10.16
CA ALA A 107 16.87 22.20 -10.74
C ALA A 107 18.11 21.93 -9.86
N ILE A 108 17.92 21.64 -8.57
CA ILE A 108 19.03 21.60 -7.59
C ILE A 108 19.42 20.16 -7.18
N ASN A 109 18.59 19.16 -7.49
CA ASN A 109 18.83 17.76 -7.09
C ASN A 109 19.21 16.84 -8.27
N ALA A 110 19.87 17.37 -9.30
CA ALA A 110 20.33 16.58 -10.46
C ALA A 110 21.55 15.68 -10.17
N GLU A 111 22.10 15.70 -8.94
CA GLU A 111 23.35 15.01 -8.61
C GLU A 111 23.21 13.75 -7.74
N HIS A 112 22.00 13.26 -7.44
CA HIS A 112 21.85 12.11 -6.54
C HIS A 112 20.78 11.04 -6.88
N LEU A 113 20.42 10.83 -8.16
CA LEU A 113 19.52 9.72 -8.55
C LEU A 113 20.05 8.90 -9.73
N SER A 114 21.06 8.08 -9.46
CA SER A 114 21.24 6.81 -10.18
C SER A 114 20.34 5.76 -9.52
N LEU A 115 19.18 5.50 -10.12
CA LEU A 115 18.51 4.19 -10.25
C LEU A 115 17.13 4.40 -10.89
N GLY A 116 16.98 3.97 -12.15
CA GLY A 116 15.71 3.54 -12.74
C GLY A 116 14.68 4.61 -13.15
N LEU A 117 14.73 5.02 -14.43
CA LEU A 117 13.57 5.42 -15.26
C LEU A 117 12.77 6.70 -14.91
N TYR A 118 13.39 7.76 -14.42
CA TYR A 118 12.76 9.09 -14.46
C TYR A 118 12.98 9.75 -15.82
N ARG A 119 12.02 9.58 -16.75
CA ARG A 119 12.00 10.37 -17.99
C ARG A 119 11.48 11.77 -17.67
N VAL A 120 12.39 12.70 -17.41
CA VAL A 120 12.12 14.13 -17.58
C VAL A 120 12.00 14.38 -19.09
N SER A 121 10.79 14.65 -19.57
CA SER A 121 10.55 15.00 -20.98
C SER A 121 10.91 16.47 -21.19
N THR A 122 12.15 16.72 -21.61
CA THR A 122 12.68 18.04 -21.97
C THR A 122 12.51 18.31 -23.47
N TYR A 123 11.93 19.46 -23.83
CA TYR A 123 12.07 20.16 -25.14
C TYR A 123 11.79 21.67 -24.94
N PRO A 124 12.31 22.60 -25.79
CA PRO A 124 13.22 23.69 -25.40
C PRO A 124 12.62 25.12 -25.60
N PRO A 125 13.36 26.21 -25.30
CA PRO A 125 12.82 27.42 -24.66
C PRO A 125 12.50 28.57 -25.64
N ALA A 126 11.67 29.51 -25.19
CA ALA A 126 11.63 30.85 -25.76
C ALA A 126 11.48 31.94 -24.68
N SER A 127 12.49 32.82 -24.67
CA SER A 127 12.44 34.26 -24.40
C SER A 127 12.23 34.77 -22.96
N ASN A 128 13.36 35.12 -22.33
CA ASN A 128 13.73 36.43 -21.77
C ASN A 128 12.65 37.29 -21.10
N VAL A 129 12.77 37.50 -19.79
CA VAL A 129 12.40 38.75 -19.11
C VAL A 129 13.51 39.11 -18.11
N PRO A 130 13.99 40.37 -18.04
CA PRO A 130 15.05 40.76 -17.11
C PRO A 130 14.48 40.91 -15.70
N ALA A 131 15.04 40.18 -14.75
CA ALA A 131 14.80 40.40 -13.33
C ALA A 131 15.64 41.61 -12.85
N GLU A 132 14.98 42.70 -12.47
CA GLU A 132 15.59 43.73 -11.64
C GLU A 132 15.79 43.17 -10.23
N THR A 133 16.90 42.46 -10.03
CA THR A 133 17.35 42.03 -8.71
C THR A 133 18.26 43.11 -8.16
N ARG A 134 17.79 43.85 -7.15
CA ARG A 134 18.64 44.77 -6.38
C ARG A 134 19.81 43.96 -5.81
N ALA A 135 21.02 44.22 -6.27
CA ALA A 135 22.21 43.48 -5.85
C ALA A 135 22.43 43.68 -4.35
N MET A 136 22.28 42.60 -3.58
CA MET A 136 22.54 42.56 -2.15
C MET A 136 24.03 42.86 -1.92
N THR A 137 24.35 43.71 -0.94
CA THR A 137 25.74 44.05 -0.66
C THR A 137 26.50 42.82 -0.16
N HIS A 138 27.82 42.79 -0.34
CA HIS A 138 28.64 41.65 0.10
C HIS A 138 28.49 41.38 1.61
N GLU A 139 28.34 42.42 2.42
CA GLU A 139 28.17 42.33 3.86
C GLU A 139 26.81 41.74 4.26
N GLU A 140 25.73 42.17 3.59
CA GLU A 140 24.39 41.57 3.74
C GLU A 140 24.36 40.10 3.30
N LEU A 141 25.08 39.76 2.23
CA LEU A 141 25.21 38.38 1.76
C LEU A 141 25.94 37.50 2.78
N VAL A 142 27.02 37.99 3.38
CA VAL A 142 27.78 37.27 4.41
C VAL A 142 26.95 37.08 5.68
N ALA A 143 26.23 38.12 6.12
CA ALA A 143 25.34 38.02 7.29
C ALA A 143 24.20 37.02 7.03
N HIS A 144 23.55 37.11 5.88
CA HIS A 144 22.47 36.22 5.49
C HIS A 144 22.92 34.75 5.38
N THR A 145 24.05 34.50 4.72
CA THR A 145 24.59 33.14 4.59
C THR A 145 25.01 32.56 5.94
N THR A 146 25.61 33.36 6.82
CA THR A 146 25.96 32.95 8.19
C THR A 146 24.72 32.57 9.01
N CYS A 147 23.66 33.39 8.96
CA CYS A 147 22.40 33.07 9.63
C CYS A 147 21.76 31.79 9.07
N GLN A 148 21.77 31.60 7.74
CA GLN A 148 21.24 30.38 7.14
C GLN A 148 22.04 29.14 7.55
N LEU A 149 23.37 29.20 7.54
CA LEU A 149 24.23 28.09 7.96
C LEU A 149 23.91 27.66 9.40
N TYR A 150 23.81 28.62 10.32
CA TYR A 150 23.47 28.35 11.71
C TYR A 150 22.10 27.65 11.85
N LEU A 151 21.06 28.15 11.17
CA LEU A 151 19.72 27.55 11.21
C LEU A 151 19.70 26.15 10.59
N THR A 152 20.44 25.93 9.49
CA THR A 152 20.55 24.60 8.88
C THR A 152 21.32 23.63 9.75
N GLU A 153 22.34 24.09 10.48
CA GLU A 153 23.10 23.29 11.42
C GLU A 153 22.24 22.86 12.60
N GLU A 154 21.45 23.78 13.16
CA GLU A 154 20.49 23.48 14.24
C GLU A 154 19.43 22.49 13.78
N SER A 155 18.85 22.72 12.60
CA SER A 155 17.86 21.81 12.00
C SER A 155 18.44 20.41 11.76
N LEU A 156 19.68 20.33 11.28
CA LEU A 156 20.38 19.06 11.09
C LEU A 156 20.59 18.32 12.42
N LYS A 157 20.99 19.01 13.48
CA LYS A 157 21.16 18.41 14.81
C LYS A 157 19.85 17.80 15.31
N VAL A 158 18.75 18.53 15.22
CA VAL A 158 17.42 18.04 15.62
C VAL A 158 17.01 16.82 14.79
N GLU A 159 17.17 16.88 13.47
CA GLU A 159 16.86 15.77 12.58
C GLU A 159 17.71 14.53 12.87
N THR A 160 19.01 14.69 13.15
CA THR A 160 19.89 13.57 13.52
C THR A 160 19.46 12.90 14.82
N ALA A 161 19.09 13.68 15.84
CA ALA A 161 18.61 13.14 17.11
C ALA A 161 17.26 12.41 16.95
N SER A 162 16.35 12.96 16.14
CA SER A 162 15.06 12.31 15.82
C SER A 162 15.26 10.98 15.09
N ARG A 163 16.14 10.95 14.08
CA ARG A 163 16.49 9.73 13.35
C ARG A 163 17.09 8.66 14.25
N GLU A 164 18.00 9.04 15.15
CA GLU A 164 18.58 8.09 16.12
C GLU A 164 17.54 7.52 17.08
N CYS A 165 16.56 8.33 17.49
CA CYS A 165 15.46 7.86 18.33
C CYS A 165 14.59 6.83 17.60
N LEU A 166 14.18 7.14 16.36
CA LEU A 166 13.39 6.21 15.53
C LEU A 166 14.16 4.92 15.21
N GLN A 167 15.48 5.02 14.99
CA GLN A 167 16.31 3.85 14.75
C GLN A 167 16.30 2.90 15.94
N LYS A 168 16.39 3.43 17.18
CA LYS A 168 16.30 2.61 18.40
C LYS A 168 14.93 1.96 18.56
N GLU A 169 13.85 2.66 18.23
CA GLU A 169 12.50 2.08 18.25
C GLU A 169 12.35 0.95 17.23
N LEU A 170 12.88 1.12 16.02
CA LEU A 170 12.87 0.09 14.98
C LEU A 170 13.66 -1.14 15.41
N GLU A 171 14.86 -0.95 15.97
CA GLU A 171 15.68 -2.03 16.51
C GLU A 171 14.95 -2.78 17.64
N SER A 172 14.32 -2.04 18.57
CA SER A 172 13.50 -2.63 19.65
C SER A 172 12.33 -3.45 19.11
N LEU A 173 11.57 -2.89 18.16
CA LEU A 173 10.42 -3.54 17.55
C LEU A 173 10.83 -4.78 16.74
N SER A 174 11.99 -4.75 16.09
CA SER A 174 12.55 -5.90 15.39
C SER A 174 12.83 -7.06 16.34
N VAL A 175 13.45 -6.77 17.49
CA VAL A 175 13.73 -7.78 18.53
C VAL A 175 12.43 -8.36 19.09
N GLU A 176 11.42 -7.52 19.36
CA GLU A 176 10.11 -7.97 19.82
C GLU A 176 9.41 -8.87 18.80
N TYR A 177 9.45 -8.48 17.52
CA TYR A 177 8.87 -9.26 16.44
C TYR A 177 9.54 -10.63 16.31
N GLU A 178 10.88 -10.68 16.34
CA GLU A 178 11.63 -11.94 16.29
C GLU A 178 11.30 -12.85 17.47
N HIS A 179 11.21 -12.29 18.66
CA HIS A 179 10.83 -13.02 19.87
C HIS A 179 9.41 -13.58 19.76
N LEU A 180 8.43 -12.77 19.33
CA LEU A 180 7.05 -13.23 19.15
C LEU A 180 6.93 -14.30 18.06
N ALA A 181 7.65 -14.13 16.95
CA ALA A 181 7.69 -15.13 15.88
C ALA A 181 8.29 -16.46 16.37
N GLN A 182 9.30 -16.42 17.24
CA GLN A 182 9.86 -17.62 17.87
C GLN A 182 8.86 -18.29 18.81
N GLN A 183 8.14 -17.53 19.63
CA GLN A 183 7.09 -18.07 20.48
C GLN A 183 5.99 -18.76 19.65
N PHE A 184 5.57 -18.16 18.55
CA PHE A 184 4.55 -18.75 17.67
C PHE A 184 5.04 -20.07 17.05
N ARG A 185 6.30 -20.13 16.59
CA ARG A 185 6.91 -21.37 16.10
C ARG A 185 6.92 -22.47 17.16
N GLN A 186 7.33 -22.13 18.38
CA GLN A 186 7.35 -23.09 19.50
C GLN A 186 5.95 -23.62 19.84
N GLN A 187 4.93 -22.76 19.82
CA GLN A 187 3.55 -23.19 20.07
C GLN A 187 3.04 -24.11 18.95
N THR A 188 3.33 -23.77 17.70
CA THR A 188 2.98 -24.60 16.54
C THR A 188 3.62 -25.98 16.65
N GLU A 189 4.89 -26.05 17.04
CA GLU A 189 5.60 -27.32 17.20
C GLU A 189 5.04 -28.15 18.36
N LYS A 190 4.75 -27.55 19.51
CA LYS A 190 4.10 -28.24 20.63
C LYS A 190 2.72 -28.78 20.25
N ALA A 191 1.93 -28.02 19.50
CA ALA A 191 0.63 -28.45 19.00
C ALA A 191 0.77 -29.62 18.01
N SER A 192 1.75 -29.56 17.10
CA SER A 192 2.03 -30.67 16.18
C SER A 192 2.50 -31.93 16.91
N GLN A 193 3.31 -31.78 17.95
CA GLN A 193 3.74 -32.89 18.81
C GLN A 193 2.56 -33.52 19.55
N SER A 194 1.67 -32.72 20.13
CA SER A 194 0.48 -33.24 20.82
C SER A 194 -0.47 -33.95 19.86
N GLU A 195 -0.69 -33.38 18.67
CA GLU A 195 -1.46 -33.99 17.60
C GLU A 195 -0.86 -35.36 17.20
N SER A 196 0.45 -35.43 17.00
CA SER A 196 1.14 -36.69 16.70
C SER A 196 0.96 -37.75 17.81
N MET A 197 0.99 -37.34 19.09
CA MET A 197 0.72 -38.26 20.20
C MET A 197 -0.71 -38.78 20.18
N LEU A 198 -1.69 -37.91 19.89
CA LEU A 198 -3.10 -38.31 19.80
C LEU A 198 -3.32 -39.33 18.67
N TYR A 199 -2.72 -39.13 17.50
CA TYR A 199 -2.79 -40.12 16.41
C TYR A 199 -2.21 -41.48 16.81
N LYS A 200 -1.08 -41.51 17.54
CA LYS A 200 -0.51 -42.77 18.05
C LYS A 200 -1.42 -43.46 19.05
N CYS A 201 -2.07 -42.71 19.94
CA CYS A 201 -3.05 -43.28 20.87
C CYS A 201 -4.25 -43.86 20.13
N LEU A 202 -4.78 -43.14 19.13
CA LEU A 202 -5.88 -43.61 18.31
C LEU A 202 -5.52 -44.90 17.56
N GLU A 203 -4.31 -44.97 17.00
CA GLU A 203 -3.81 -46.15 16.32
C GLU A 203 -3.77 -47.38 17.24
N VAL A 204 -3.27 -47.23 18.47
CA VAL A 204 -3.26 -48.31 19.46
C VAL A 204 -4.67 -48.75 19.85
N ILE A 205 -5.60 -47.80 20.01
CA ILE A 205 -7.01 -48.12 20.31
C ILE A 205 -7.64 -48.92 19.17
N ASN A 206 -7.40 -48.52 17.91
CA ASN A 206 -7.92 -49.23 16.74
C ASN A 206 -7.35 -50.65 16.64
N GLN A 207 -6.05 -50.82 16.91
CA GLN A 207 -5.41 -52.14 16.94
C GLN A 207 -6.00 -53.05 18.03
N MET A 208 -6.22 -52.51 19.24
CA MET A 208 -6.87 -53.26 20.32
C MET A 208 -8.31 -53.64 19.97
N ALA A 209 -9.07 -52.74 19.33
CA ALA A 209 -10.43 -53.03 18.89
C ALA A 209 -10.47 -54.18 17.87
N SER A 210 -9.58 -54.17 16.87
CA SER A 210 -9.46 -55.27 15.90
C SER A 210 -9.13 -56.61 16.56
N LEU A 211 -8.16 -56.64 17.49
CA LEU A 211 -7.81 -57.86 18.20
C LEU A 211 -8.98 -58.37 19.08
N ALA A 212 -9.72 -57.46 19.71
CA ALA A 212 -10.89 -57.83 20.50
C ALA A 212 -12.00 -58.42 19.63
N GLU A 213 -12.21 -57.88 18.43
CA GLU A 213 -13.15 -58.44 17.44
C GLU A 213 -12.72 -59.83 16.97
N GLU A 214 -11.43 -60.04 16.70
CA GLU A 214 -10.87 -61.34 16.31
C GLU A 214 -11.09 -62.39 17.42
N VAL A 215 -10.72 -62.07 18.66
CA VAL A 215 -10.95 -62.96 19.82
C VAL A 215 -12.44 -63.26 20.00
N GLN A 216 -13.31 -62.28 19.81
CA GLN A 216 -14.74 -62.48 19.91
C GLN A 216 -15.26 -63.41 18.80
N GLN A 217 -14.73 -63.30 17.59
CA GLN A 217 -15.10 -64.13 16.45
C GLN A 217 -14.62 -65.59 16.61
N ASP A 218 -13.41 -65.79 17.13
CA ASP A 218 -12.88 -67.11 17.46
C ASP A 218 -13.71 -67.81 18.55
N TYR A 219 -14.11 -67.06 19.59
CA TYR A 219 -15.00 -67.59 20.64
C TYR A 219 -16.36 -68.03 20.07
N ARG A 220 -16.97 -67.24 19.19
CA ARG A 220 -18.25 -67.61 18.55
C ARG A 220 -18.11 -68.87 17.68
N SER A 221 -17.02 -68.96 16.92
CA SER A 221 -16.76 -70.10 16.03
C SER A 221 -16.49 -71.42 16.80
N THR A 222 -15.84 -71.33 17.96
CA THR A 222 -15.59 -72.48 18.85
C THR A 222 -16.83 -72.87 19.67
N ALA A 223 -17.68 -71.91 20.04
CA ALA A 223 -18.98 -72.19 20.67
C ALA A 223 -19.93 -72.94 19.72
N ASP A 224 -20.05 -72.50 18.46
CA ASP A 224 -20.94 -73.14 17.47
C ASP A 224 -20.50 -74.56 17.07
N SER A 225 -19.19 -74.85 17.10
CA SER A 225 -18.66 -76.20 16.85
C SER A 225 -18.83 -77.17 18.03
N SER A 226 -19.14 -76.67 19.24
CA SER A 226 -19.47 -77.51 20.41
C SER A 226 -20.94 -77.91 20.52
N VAL A 227 -21.83 -77.35 19.67
CA VAL A 227 -23.29 -77.43 19.82
C VAL A 227 -23.95 -78.59 19.07
N PHE A 228 -23.23 -79.40 18.27
CA PHE A 228 -23.83 -80.60 17.65
C PHE A 228 -23.17 -81.93 18.05
N PRO A 229 -23.95 -82.93 18.52
CA PRO A 229 -23.49 -83.93 19.48
C PRO A 229 -23.59 -85.40 18.99
N LYS A 230 -23.13 -86.31 19.86
CA LYS A 230 -23.28 -87.79 19.93
C LYS A 230 -22.04 -88.62 19.57
#